data_AF-A0A850QUL8-F1
#
_entry.id   AF-A0A850QUL8-F1
#
_cell.length_a   1.000
_cell.length_b   1.000
_cell.length_c   1.000
_cell.angle_alpha   90.00
_cell.angle_beta   90.00
_cell.angle_gamma   90.00
#
_symmetry.space_group_name_H-M   'P 1'
#
loop_
_entity.id
_entity.type
_entity.pdbx_description
1 polymer ?
#
loop_
_entity_poly.entity_id
_entity_poly.type
_entity_poly.pdbx_seq_one_letter_code
_entity_poly.pdbx_strand_id
1 'polypeptide(L)' 'MPKYQFFCMPDSNRQKFTYLDMGSNSFLDEKEQLLKEGFEIEDDYILAQTPQEAIEKFQSNFTYAAQEY' A
#
# COMPACT_ATOMS: atom_id res chain seq x y z
N MET A 1 -15.55 -1.20 6.46
CA MET A 1 -14.67 -1.73 5.40
C MET A 1 -13.25 -1.59 5.89
N PRO A 2 -12.44 -2.65 5.85
CA PRO A 2 -11.03 -2.56 6.22
C PRO A 2 -10.30 -1.55 5.32
N LYS A 3 -9.28 -0.94 5.90
CA LYS A 3 -8.43 0.05 5.23
C LYS A 3 -7.06 -0.59 5.10
N TYR A 4 -6.56 -0.65 3.88
CA TYR A 4 -5.25 -1.21 3.59
C TYR A 4 -4.31 -0.06 3.23
N GLN A 5 -3.23 0.09 3.99
CA GLN A 5 -2.17 1.03 3.69
C GLN A 5 -1.13 0.33 2.83
N PHE A 6 -0.81 0.89 1.68
CA PHE A 6 0.24 0.39 0.81
C PHE A 6 1.56 1.09 1.11
N PHE A 7 2.63 0.32 1.06
CA PHE A 7 3.99 0.76 1.27
C PHE A 7 4.82 0.31 0.08
N CYS A 8 5.71 1.19 -0.38
CA CYS A 8 6.47 0.96 -1.59
C CYS A 8 7.91 1.42 -1.39
N MET A 9 8.88 0.64 -1.88
CA MET A 9 10.26 1.09 -1.89
C MET A 9 10.50 2.06 -3.06
N PRO A 10 11.00 3.28 -2.83
CA PRO A 10 11.35 4.22 -3.90
C PRO A 10 12.43 3.66 -4.83
N ASP A 11 13.38 2.92 -4.27
CA ASP A 11 14.55 2.41 -4.99
C ASP A 11 14.23 1.22 -5.93
N SER A 12 13.13 0.50 -5.67
CA SER A 12 12.76 -0.70 -6.43
C SER A 12 11.76 -0.45 -7.56
N ASN A 13 11.61 0.80 -8.02
CA ASN A 13 10.69 1.17 -9.11
C ASN A 13 9.25 0.65 -8.86
N ARG A 14 8.83 0.67 -7.59
CA ARG A 14 7.55 0.15 -7.11
C ARG A 14 7.27 -1.34 -7.36
N GLN A 15 8.29 -2.14 -7.70
CA GLN A 15 8.19 -3.60 -7.80
C GLN A 15 8.10 -4.27 -6.44
N LYS A 16 8.71 -3.66 -5.42
CA LYS A 16 8.61 -4.08 -4.02
C LYS A 16 7.59 -3.21 -3.31
N PHE A 17 6.36 -3.69 -3.31
CA PHE A 17 5.29 -3.12 -2.51
C PHE A 17 4.81 -4.14 -1.47
N THR A 18 4.27 -3.63 -0.37
CA THR A 18 3.57 -4.42 0.64
C THR A 18 2.32 -3.66 1.08
N TYR A 19 1.42 -4.37 1.74
CA TYR A 19 0.18 -3.80 2.28
C TYR A 19 0.03 -4.20 3.74
N LEU A 20 -0.50 -3.28 4.53
CA LEU A 20 -0.87 -3.54 5.93
C LEU A 20 -2.33 -3.18 6.16
N ASP A 21 -3.02 -3.99 6.93
CA ASP A 21 -4.38 -3.68 7.37
C ASP A 21 -4.33 -2.68 8.54
N MET A 22 -4.88 -1.49 8.34
CA MET A 22 -5.00 -0.47 9.40
C MET A 22 -5.96 -0.87 10.51
N GLY A 23 -6.83 -1.87 10.28
CA GLY A 23 -7.72 -2.42 11.30
C GLY A 23 -7.01 -3.35 12.28
N SER A 24 -5.79 -3.76 11.99
CA SER A 24 -5.05 -4.76 12.76
C SER A 24 -4.25 -4.11 13.88
N ASN A 25 -4.28 -4.72 15.07
CA ASN A 25 -3.52 -4.25 16.23
C ASN A 25 -1.99 -4.27 16.04
N SER A 26 -1.49 -5.06 15.09
CA SER A 26 -0.06 -5.12 14.73
C SER A 26 0.37 -4.06 13.71
N PHE A 27 -0.57 -3.27 13.16
CA PHE A 27 -0.29 -2.27 12.12
C PHE A 27 0.84 -1.32 12.47
N LEU A 28 0.88 -0.84 13.71
CA LEU A 28 1.90 0.11 14.16
C LEU A 28 3.30 -0.51 14.15
N ASP A 29 3.44 -1.74 14.63
CA ASP A 29 4.72 -2.45 14.69
C ASP A 29 5.25 -2.74 13.28
N GLU A 30 4.40 -3.29 12.42
CA GLU A 30 4.76 -3.57 11.02
C GLU A 30 5.09 -2.28 10.25
N LYS A 31 4.31 -1.21 10.45
CA LYS A 31 4.59 0.10 9.84
C LYS A 31 5.97 0.62 10.24
N GLU A 32 6.32 0.55 11.52
CA GLU A 32 7.63 0.99 12.00
C GLU A 32 8.77 0.17 11.40
N GLN A 33 8.58 -1.15 11.24
CA GLN A 33 9.56 -1.99 10.55
C GLN A 33 9.74 -1.58 9.09
N LEU A 34 8.63 -1.36 8.36
CA LEU A 34 8.69 -0.96 6.96
C LEU A 34 9.37 0.40 6.75
N LEU A 35 9.07 1.38 7.60
CA LEU A 35 9.74 2.69 7.56
C LEU A 35 11.23 2.57 7.86
N LYS A 36 11.64 1.68 8.79
CA LYS A 36 13.05 1.40 9.07
C LYS A 36 13.77 0.71 7.91
N GLU A 37 13.07 -0.15 7.17
CA GLU A 37 13.61 -0.78 5.96
C GLU A 37 13.72 0.19 4.77
N GLY A 38 13.18 1.41 4.90
CA GLY A 38 13.20 2.42 3.85
C GLY A 38 12.02 2.34 2.89
N PHE A 39 10.93 1.66 3.27
CA PHE A 39 9.67 1.78 2.55
C PHE A 39 9.04 3.15 2.81
N GLU A 40 8.40 3.68 1.78
CA GLU A 40 7.57 4.87 1.86
C GLU A 40 6.09 4.48 1.82
N ILE A 41 5.27 5.20 2.58
CA ILE A 41 3.82 5.04 2.55
C ILE A 41 3.31 5.66 1.24
N GLU A 42 2.56 4.91 0.43
CA GLU A 42 1.76 5.54 -0.63
C GLU A 42 0.66 6.36 0.03
N ASP A 43 0.58 7.65 -0.31
CA ASP A 43 -0.16 8.70 0.40
C ASP A 43 -1.67 8.39 0.56
N ASP A 44 -2.21 7.46 -0.22
CA ASP A 44 -3.62 7.06 -0.18
C ASP A 44 -3.84 5.62 0.36
N TYR A 45 -4.80 5.47 1.27
CA TYR A 45 -5.22 4.17 1.79
C TYR A 45 -6.32 3.57 0.91
N ILE A 46 -6.26 2.26 0.67
CA ILE A 46 -7.24 1.58 -0.15
C ILE A 46 -8.32 0.95 0.72
N LEU A 47 -9.57 1.33 0.46
CA LEU A 47 -10.74 0.71 1.06
C LEU A 47 -11.11 -0.55 0.26
N ALA A 48 -10.98 -1.71 0.91
CA ALA A 48 -11.33 -2.98 0.30
C ALA A 48 -11.94 -3.93 1.33
N GLN A 49 -12.72 -4.91 0.88
CA GLN A 49 -13.25 -5.94 1.78
C GLN A 49 -12.25 -7.06 2.04
N THR A 50 -11.36 -7.32 1.07
CA THR A 50 -10.33 -8.36 1.13
C THR A 50 -8.98 -7.80 0.69
N PRO A 51 -7.86 -8.41 1.12
CA PRO A 51 -6.54 -7.97 0.67
C PRO A 51 -6.36 -8.13 -0.84
N GLN A 52 -6.98 -9.14 -1.47
CA GLN A 52 -6.96 -9.29 -2.93
C GLN A 52 -7.60 -8.09 -3.63
N GLU A 53 -8.78 -7.65 -3.19
CA GLU A 53 -9.45 -6.48 -3.77
C GLU A 53 -8.63 -5.20 -3.55
N ALA A 54 -7.91 -5.09 -2.42
CA ALA A 54 -6.99 -3.99 -2.17
C ALA A 54 -5.83 -3.97 -3.18
N ILE A 55 -5.23 -5.14 -3.45
CA ILE A 55 -4.13 -5.30 -4.40
C ILE A 55 -4.60 -5.01 -5.83
N GLU A 56 -5.78 -5.49 -6.22
CA GLU A 56 -6.35 -5.22 -7.54
C GLU A 56 -6.62 -3.72 -7.74
N LYS A 57 -7.15 -3.05 -6.71
CA LYS A 57 -7.32 -1.59 -6.70
C LYS A 57 -5.98 -0.87 -6.75
N PHE A 58 -4.96 -1.32 -6.01
CA PHE A 58 -3.63 -0.73 -6.05
C PHE A 58 -3.01 -0.80 -7.45
N GLN A 59 -3.08 -1.97 -8.09
CA GLN A 59 -2.59 -2.17 -9.46
C GLN A 59 -3.44 -1.44 -10.52
N SER A 60 -4.76 -1.36 -10.33
CA SER A 60 -5.65 -0.62 -11.25
C SER A 60 -5.51 0.88 -11.11
N ASN A 61 -5.40 1.41 -9.89
CA ASN A 61 -5.23 2.83 -9.63
C ASN A 61 -3.86 3.32 -10.14
N PHE A 62 -2.85 2.44 -10.18
CA PHE A 62 -1.59 2.69 -10.88
C PHE A 62 -1.77 2.89 -12.39
N THR A 63 -2.66 2.11 -13.03
CA THR A 63 -3.00 2.30 -14.45
C THR A 63 -3.74 3.62 -14.69
N TYR A 64 -4.51 4.10 -13.71
CA TYR A 64 -5.27 5.36 -13.83
C TYR A 64 -4.42 6.62 -13.57
N ALA A 65 -3.39 6.53 -12.72
CA ALA A 65 -2.45 7.63 -12.48
C ALA A 65 -1.48 7.91 -13.65
N ALA A 66 -1.43 7.02 -14.66
CA ALA A 66 -0.59 7.17 -15.85
C ALA A 66 -1.35 7.61 -17.12
N GLN A 67 -2.60 8.06 -16.99
CA GLN A 67 -3.34 8.70 -18.09
C GLN A 67 -3.86 10.08 -17.68
N GLU A 68 -2.93 11.00 -17.46
CA GLU A 68 -3.21 12.43 -17.63
C GLU A 68 -2.51 12.91 -18.91
N TYR A 69 -3.31 12.86 -20.00
CA TYR A 69 -3.33 13.64 -21.25
C TYR A 69 -2.04 13.91 -22.06
#